data_AF-E8QY84-F1
#
_entry.id   AF-E8QY84-F1
#
_cell.length_a   1.000
_cell.length_b   1.000
_cell.length_c   1.000
_cell.angle_alpha   90.00
_cell.angle_beta   90.00
_cell.angle_gamma   90.00
#
_symmetry.space_group_name_H-M   'P 1'
#
loop_
_entity.id
_entity.type
_entity.pdbx_description
1 polymer ?
#
loop_
_entity_poly.entity_id
_entity_poly.type
_entity_poly.pdbx_seq_one_letter_code
_entity_poly.pdbx_strand_id
1 'polypeptide(L)' 'MVDEFLLSVLRCPMNPGGPALVKEGNELICGCGVRFAIVDDIPNMLIEEAKLPEGCGSINELPCQAGASASKSRSDQAP' A
#
# COMPACT_ATOMS: atom_id res chain seq x y z
N MET A 1 17.85 8.07 -10.49
CA MET A 1 16.69 8.35 -11.38
C MET A 1 15.84 7.09 -11.44
N VAL A 2 14.68 7.12 -10.78
CA VAL A 2 13.71 6.01 -10.79
C VAL A 2 13.01 5.98 -12.15
N ASP A 3 13.02 4.82 -12.79
CA ASP A 3 12.47 4.58 -14.13
C ASP A 3 10.93 4.70 -14.16
N GLU A 4 10.37 5.34 -15.21
CA GLU A 4 8.93 5.60 -15.33
C GLU A 4 8.10 4.32 -15.51
N PHE A 5 8.67 3.30 -16.16
CA PHE A 5 8.00 2.00 -16.31
C PHE A 5 7.93 1.29 -14.95
N LEU A 6 8.98 1.37 -14.12
CA LEU A 6 8.95 0.85 -12.76
C LEU A 6 7.85 1.52 -11.92
N LEU A 7 7.72 2.84 -11.97
CA LEU A 7 6.64 3.58 -11.29
C LEU A 7 5.24 3.14 -11.74
N SER A 8 5.08 2.82 -13.03
CA SER A 8 3.81 2.32 -13.57
C SER A 8 3.41 0.93 -13.05
N VAL A 9 4.38 0.14 -12.57
CA VAL A 9 4.19 -1.20 -12.00
C VAL A 9 4.15 -1.16 -10.47
N LEU A 10 4.75 -0.15 -9.81
CA LEU A 10 4.78 -0.07 -8.35
C LEU A 10 3.37 0.04 -7.77
N ARG A 11 3.00 -0.97 -6.97
CA ARG A 11 1.72 -1.08 -6.26
C ARG A 11 1.95 -1.00 -4.77
N CYS A 12 0.90 -0.63 -4.04
CA CYS A 12 0.91 -0.62 -2.58
C CYS A 12 1.17 -2.05 -2.05
N PRO A 13 2.09 -2.25 -1.08
CA PRO A 13 2.36 -3.57 -0.52
C PRO A 13 1.14 -4.15 0.21
N MET A 14 0.25 -3.27 0.68
CA MET A 14 -1.03 -3.61 1.31
C MET A 14 -2.13 -3.93 0.29
N ASN A 15 -1.98 -3.53 -0.97
CA ASN A 15 -2.94 -3.80 -2.04
C ASN A 15 -2.22 -4.03 -3.38
N PRO A 16 -1.58 -5.20 -3.55
CA PRO A 16 -0.79 -5.49 -4.75
C PRO A 16 -1.62 -5.52 -6.05
N GLY A 17 -2.93 -5.79 -5.95
CA GLY A 17 -3.86 -5.77 -7.09
C GLY A 17 -4.47 -4.39 -7.39
N GLY A 18 -4.09 -3.36 -6.63
CA GLY A 18 -4.63 -2.01 -6.74
C GLY A 18 -4.09 -1.18 -7.92
N PRO A 19 -4.40 0.12 -7.95
CA PRO A 19 -3.78 1.07 -8.87
C PRO A 19 -2.31 1.36 -8.52
N ALA A 20 -1.58 1.94 -9.47
CA ALA A 20 -0.21 2.39 -9.26
C ALA A 20 -0.08 3.42 -8.14
N LEU A 21 1.06 3.41 -7.45
CA LEU A 21 1.40 4.48 -6.52
C LEU A 21 1.70 5.78 -7.29
N VAL A 22 1.27 6.91 -6.74
CA VAL A 22 1.55 8.24 -7.29
C VAL A 22 2.79 8.80 -6.59
N LYS A 23 3.78 9.24 -7.35
CA LYS A 23 4.97 9.90 -6.79
C LYS A 23 4.69 11.38 -6.56
N GLU A 24 4.89 11.85 -5.33
CA GLU A 24 4.89 13.27 -4.98
C GLU A 24 6.19 13.61 -4.25
N GLY A 25 7.10 14.32 -4.92
CA GLY A 25 8.42 14.63 -4.37
C GLY A 25 9.21 13.38 -3.99
N ASN A 26 9.47 13.23 -2.68
CA ASN A 26 10.18 12.08 -2.08
C ASN A 26 9.23 11.11 -1.37
N GLU A 27 7.97 11.06 -1.78
CA GLU A 27 6.99 10.11 -1.24
C GLU A 27 6.23 9.42 -2.37
N LEU A 28 5.77 8.20 -2.10
CA LEU A 28 4.82 7.45 -2.93
C LEU A 28 3.49 7.35 -2.18
N ILE A 29 2.43 7.74 -2.85
CA ILE A 29 1.09 7.86 -2.27
C ILE A 29 0.19 6.80 -2.88
N CYS A 30 -0.45 6.02 -2.02
CA CYS A 30 -1.53 5.13 -2.41
C CYS A 30 -2.88 5.88 -2.39
N GLY A 31 -3.84 5.48 -3.22
CA GLY A 31 -5.19 6.05 -3.20
C GLY A 31 -5.95 5.88 -1.87
N CYS A 32 -5.48 5.03 -0.95
CA CYS A 32 -6.00 4.96 0.43
C CYS A 32 -5.46 6.05 1.36
N GLY A 33 -4.53 6.89 0.91
CA GLY A 33 -3.92 7.98 1.68
C GLY A 33 -2.62 7.61 2.42
N VAL A 34 -2.17 6.35 2.37
CA VAL A 34 -0.88 5.94 2.93
C VAL A 34 0.27 6.54 2.12
N ARG A 35 1.28 7.02 2.83
CA ARG A 35 2.52 7.57 2.25
C ARG A 35 3.72 6.71 2.59
N PHE A 36 4.49 6.36 1.56
CA PHE A 36 5.75 5.63 1.65
C PHE A 36 6.89 6.60 1.32
N ALA A 37 7.93 6.66 2.16
CA ALA A 37 9.06 7.55 1.93
C ALA A 37 9.96 7.04 0.80
N ILE A 38 10.68 7.93 0.13
CA ILE A 38 11.79 7.61 -0.77
C ILE A 38 13.05 8.12 -0.09
N VAL A 39 13.98 7.21 0.24
CA VAL A 39 15.24 7.51 0.91
C VAL A 39 16.37 7.07 -0.01
N ASP A 40 17.30 7.96 -0.33
CA ASP A 40 18.41 7.70 -1.26
C ASP A 40 17.96 7.15 -2.63
N ASP A 41 16.90 7.74 -3.22
CA ASP A 41 16.25 7.26 -4.44
C ASP A 41 15.62 5.85 -4.34
N ILE A 42 15.59 5.22 -3.16
CA ILE A 42 15.01 3.90 -2.92
C ILE A 42 13.63 4.06 -2.24
N PRO A 43 12.55 3.54 -2.84
CA PRO A 43 11.25 3.48 -2.18
C PRO A 43 11.28 2.63 -0.91
N ASN A 44 10.96 3.24 0.23
CA ASN A 44 10.74 2.53 1.48
C ASN A 44 9.30 1.96 1.49
N MET A 45 9.20 0.69 1.10
CA MET A 45 7.94 -0.05 1.01
C MET A 45 7.63 -0.85 2.28
N LEU A 46 8.28 -0.54 3.40
CA LEU A 46 8.00 -1.18 4.69
C LEU A 46 6.70 -0.62 5.28
N ILE A 47 5.84 -1.53 5.71
CA ILE A 47 4.49 -1.23 6.19
C ILE A 47 4.55 -0.48 7.53
N GLU A 48 5.50 -0.84 8.37
CA GLU A 48 5.75 -0.31 9.71
C GLU A 48 6.27 1.13 9.70
N GLU A 49 6.94 1.52 8.60
CA GLU A 49 7.48 2.87 8.42
C GLU A 49 6.56 3.76 7.57
N ALA A 50 5.48 3.19 7.04
CA ALA A 50 4.50 3.91 6.25
C ALA A 50 3.68 4.87 7.13
N LYS A 51 3.40 6.07 6.63
CA LYS A 51 2.54 7.02 7.31
C LYS A 51 1.09 6.77 6.94
N LEU A 52 0.29 6.42 7.93
CA LEU A 52 -1.15 6.27 7.80
C LEU A 52 -1.83 7.64 7.60
N PRO A 53 -2.95 7.69 6.85
CA PRO A 53 -3.78 8.89 6.77
C PRO A 53 -4.43 9.19 8.13
N GLU A 54 -4.86 10.44 8.30
CA GLU A 54 -5.57 10.86 9.51
C GLU A 54 -6.85 10.01 9.73
N GLY A 55 -7.08 9.59 10.96
CA GLY A 55 -8.24 8.77 11.33
C GLY A 55 -8.08 7.27 11.15
N CYS A 56 -6.94 6.77 10.63
CA CYS A 56 -6.62 5.35 10.62
C CYS A 56 -5.63 5.01 11.74
N GLY A 57 -6.03 4.16 12.68
CA GLY A 57 -5.18 3.66 13.77
C GLY A 57 -4.40 2.40 13.41
N SER A 58 -4.81 1.70 12.34
CA SER A 58 -4.17 0.47 11.89
C SER A 58 -4.31 0.24 10.39
N ILE A 59 -3.49 -0.64 9.85
CA ILE A 59 -3.48 -1.00 8.42
C ILE A 59 -4.81 -1.63 7.99
N ASN A 60 -5.47 -2.37 8.87
CA ASN A 60 -6.74 -3.05 8.57
C ASN A 60 -7.91 -2.08 8.38
N GLU A 61 -7.79 -0.85 8.88
CA GLU A 61 -8.78 0.21 8.71
C GLU A 61 -8.62 0.95 7.38
N LEU A 62 -7.56 0.66 6.62
CA LEU A 62 -7.30 1.35 5.36
C LEU A 62 -8.33 0.94 4.28
N PRO A 63 -8.86 1.91 3.52
CA PRO A 63 -9.81 1.63 2.44
C PRO A 63 -9.30 0.64 1.38
N CYS A 64 -7.98 0.59 1.14
CA CYS A 64 -7.40 -0.35 0.18
C CYS A 64 -7.38 -1.80 0.66
N GLN A 65 -7.52 -2.05 1.96
CA GLN A 65 -7.58 -3.39 2.55
C GLN A 65 -9.02 -3.93 2.62
N ALA A 66 -10.02 -3.04 2.65
CA ALA A 66 -11.43 -3.41 2.71
C ALA A 66 -11.88 -4.25 1.50
N GLY A 67 -11.25 -4.09 0.33
CA GLY A 67 -11.48 -4.94 -0.85
C GLY A 67 -10.78 -6.30 -0.82
N ALA A 68 -9.72 -6.47 -0.02
CA ALA A 68 -8.94 -7.71 0.09
C ALA A 68 -9.46 -8.67 1.19
N SER A 69 -10.20 -8.15 2.17
CA SER A 69 -10.76 -8.93 3.29
C SER A 69 -12.01 -9.75 2.96
N ALA A 70 -12.59 -9.63 1.76
CA ALA A 70 -13.80 -10.36 1.38
C ALA A 70 -13.62 -11.89 1.18
N SER A 71 -12.40 -12.43 1.30
CA SER A 71 -12.09 -13.84 1.02
C SER A 71 -11.52 -14.66 2.19
N LYS A 72 -11.34 -14.09 3.38
CA LYS A 72 -10.77 -14.81 4.55
C LYS A 72 -11.80 -15.25 5.58
N SER A 73 -12.89 -15.88 5.13
CA SER A 73 -13.78 -16.68 5.98
C SER A 73 -14.34 -17.90 5.23
N ARG A 74 -13.46 -18.77 4.71
CA ARG A 74 -13.81 -20.16 4.36
C ARG A 74 -12.66 -21.10 4.74
N SER A 75 -12.35 -21.16 6.03
CA SER A 75 -11.80 -22.37 6.62
C SER A 75 -12.93 -23.06 7.37
N ASP A 76 -13.89 -23.57 6.60
CA ASP A 76 -14.77 -24.65 7.03
C ASP A 76 -13.95 -25.93 6.85
N GLN A 77 -13.17 -26.28 7.87
CA GLN A 77 -12.44 -27.55 7.95
C GLN A 77 -13.13 -28.39 9.01
N ALA A 78 -14.23 -29.03 8.63
CA ALA A 78 -14.79 -30.14 9.39
C ALA A 78 -13.92 -31.41 9.17
N PRO A 79 -13.72 -32.25 10.20
CA PRO A 79 -13.01 -33.52 10.08
C PRO A 79 -13.81 -34.60 9.32
#